data_AF-A0A5B8V1E6-F1
#
_entry.id   AF-A0A5B8V1E6-F1
#
_cell.length_a   1.000
_cell.length_b   1.000
_cell.length_c   1.000
_cell.angle_alpha   90.00
_cell.angle_beta   90.00
_cell.angle_gamma   90.00
#
_symmetry.space_group_name_H-M   'P 1'
#
loop_
_entity.id
_entity.type
_entity.pdbx_description
1 polymer ?
#
loop_
_entity_poly.entity_id
_entity_poly.type
_entity_poly.pdbx_seq_one_letter_code
_entity_poly.pdbx_strand_id
1 'polypeptide(L)' 'METLIVHPRSKEQLAALKGIMKAFKVDFTTEKSTEGPYNAEFVAKIKQSEEDIKAGRTSKIEPADIWNL' A
#
# COMPACT_ATOMS: atom_id res chain seq x y z
N MET A 1 -9.99 1.07 19.70
CA MET A 1 -9.21 2.25 19.28
C MET A 1 -9.27 2.30 17.77
N GLU A 2 -9.44 3.48 17.19
CA GLU A 2 -9.67 3.67 15.76
C GLU A 2 -8.47 4.39 15.14
N THR A 3 -8.10 4.00 13.92
CA THR A 3 -6.98 4.60 13.18
C THR A 3 -7.52 5.64 12.21
N LEU A 4 -7.12 6.90 12.40
CA LEU A 4 -7.48 7.98 11.49
C LEU A 4 -6.47 8.04 10.32
N ILE A 5 -6.94 7.79 9.11
CA ILE A 5 -6.14 7.91 7.88
C ILE A 5 -6.51 9.23 7.18
N VAL A 6 -5.51 10.08 6.94
CA VAL A 6 -5.71 11.42 6.37
C VAL A 6 -5.03 11.50 5.00
N HIS A 7 -5.77 11.90 3.97
CA HIS A 7 -5.28 12.03 2.60
C HIS A 7 -5.16 13.50 2.17
N PRO A 8 -4.06 14.20 2.53
CA PRO A 8 -3.85 15.60 2.15
C PRO A 8 -3.74 15.73 0.62
N ARG A 9 -4.47 16.70 0.05
CA ARG A 9 -4.50 16.93 -1.41
C ARG A 9 -3.48 17.95 -1.90
N SER A 10 -2.80 18.65 -1.00
CA SER A 10 -1.75 19.61 -1.34
C SER A 10 -0.56 19.52 -0.38
N LYS A 11 0.59 20.02 -0.84
CA LYS A 11 1.82 20.09 -0.03
C LYS A 11 1.63 20.98 1.21
N GLU A 12 0.83 22.03 1.11
CA GLU A 12 0.50 22.93 2.22
C GLU A 12 -0.35 22.23 3.28
N GLN A 13 -1.35 21.44 2.88
CA GLN A 13 -2.16 20.64 3.81
C GLN A 13 -1.31 19.61 4.55
N LEU A 14 -0.38 18.94 3.85
CA LEU A 14 0.56 18.01 4.45
C LEU A 14 1.45 18.71 5.50
N ALA A 15 1.96 19.90 5.18
CA ALA A 15 2.82 20.67 6.09
C ALA A 15 2.06 21.13 7.35
N ALA A 16 0.84 21.64 7.18
CA ALA A 16 -0.02 22.03 8.29
C ALA A 16 -0.35 20.84 9.21
N LEU A 17 -0.72 19.69 8.62
CA LEU A 17 -1.07 18.50 9.38
C LEU A 17 0.12 17.95 10.18
N LYS A 18 1.32 17.93 9.59
CA LYS A 18 2.56 17.57 10.29
C LYS A 18 2.86 18.51 11.46
N GLY A 19 2.62 19.82 11.30
CA GLY A 19 2.79 20.81 12.36
C GLY A 19 1.86 20.54 13.54
N ILE A 20 0.59 20.26 13.25
CA ILE A 20 -0.42 19.90 14.25
C ILE A 20 0.00 18.61 14.97
N MET A 21 0.25 17.53 14.24
CA MET A 21 0.63 16.24 14.85
C MET A 21 1.86 16.35 15.76
N LYS A 22 2.87 17.13 15.35
CA LYS A 22 4.06 17.39 16.15
C LYS A 22 3.77 18.21 17.41
N ALA A 23 2.90 19.22 17.33
CA ALA A 23 2.48 20.01 18.48
C ALA A 23 1.73 19.17 19.53
N PHE A 24 0.93 18.21 19.07
CA PHE A 24 0.18 17.29 19.94
C PHE A 24 0.98 16.05 20.38
N LYS A 25 2.27 15.95 20.00
CA LYS A 25 3.12 14.78 20.27
C LYS A 25 2.49 13.45 19.81
N VAL A 26 1.80 13.49 18.67
CA VAL A 26 1.21 12.31 18.04
C VAL A 26 2.23 11.72 17.07
N ASP A 27 2.55 10.44 17.24
CA ASP A 27 3.35 9.70 16.28
C ASP A 27 2.59 9.52 14.97
N PHE A 28 3.27 9.80 13.86
CA PHE A 28 2.70 9.68 12.52
C PHE A 28 3.69 9.01 11.56
N THR A 29 3.16 8.22 10.65
CA THR A 29 3.92 7.58 9.57
C THR A 29 3.59 8.27 8.26
N THR A 30 4.62 8.60 7.47
CA THR A 30 4.42 9.15 6.12
C THR A 30 4.72 8.08 5.09
N GLU A 31 3.69 7.46 4.56
CA GLU A 31 3.82 6.65 3.36
C GLU A 31 3.68 7.56 2.14
N LYS A 32 4.72 7.60 1.30
CA LYS A 32 4.59 8.26 0.00
C LYS A 32 3.71 7.35 -0.86
N SER A 33 2.50 7.81 -1.19
CA SER A 33 1.73 7.23 -2.29
C SER A 33 2.51 7.43 -3.57
N THR A 34 3.37 6.47 -3.92
CA THR A 34 4.06 6.45 -5.20
C THR A 34 3.02 6.20 -6.28
N GLU A 35 2.55 7.29 -6.88
CA GLU A 35 2.04 7.38 -8.26
C GLU A 35 0.80 6.53 -8.65
N GLY A 36 0.04 5.98 -7.70
CA GLY A 36 -1.20 5.26 -8.05
C GLY A 36 -2.09 4.91 -6.86
N PRO A 37 -3.25 4.30 -7.12
CA PRO A 37 -4.18 3.84 -6.08
C PRO A 37 -3.62 2.67 -5.24
N TYR A 38 -2.45 2.14 -5.61
CA TYR A 38 -1.81 1.00 -4.94
C TYR A 38 -0.50 1.43 -4.29
N ASN A 39 -0.16 0.83 -3.15
CA ASN A 39 1.11 1.11 -2.47
C ASN A 39 2.31 0.51 -3.26
N ALA A 40 3.50 1.03 -3.00
CA ALA A 40 4.73 0.64 -3.71
C ALA A 40 5.04 -0.86 -3.57
N GLU A 41 4.81 -1.43 -2.39
CA GLU A 41 5.07 -2.85 -2.09
C GLU A 41 4.17 -3.77 -2.90
N PHE A 42 2.88 -3.42 -3.04
CA PHE A 42 1.95 -4.15 -3.90
C PHE A 42 2.41 -4.10 -5.35
N VAL A 43 2.76 -2.91 -5.86
CA VAL A 43 3.25 -2.76 -7.24
C VAL A 43 4.52 -3.58 -7.47
N ALA A 44 5.45 -3.59 -6.51
CA ALA A 44 6.67 -4.40 -6.58
C ALA A 44 6.36 -5.90 -6.64
N LYS A 45 5.42 -6.38 -5.80
CA LYS A 45 4.99 -7.78 -5.79
C LYS A 45 4.33 -8.20 -7.10
N ILE A 46 3.52 -7.33 -7.71
CA ILE A 46 2.90 -7.61 -9.01
C ILE A 46 3.96 -7.72 -10.10
N LYS A 47 4.91 -6.77 -10.16
CA LYS A 47 6.01 -6.84 -11.14
C LYS A 47 6.84 -8.12 -10.99
N GLN A 48 7.15 -8.50 -9.76
CA GLN A 48 7.83 -9.77 -9.48
C GLN A 48 7.02 -10.97 -10.00
N SER A 49 5.71 -10.98 -9.76
CA SER A 49 4.81 -12.02 -10.27
C SER A 49 4.81 -12.11 -11.79
N GLU A 50 4.87 -10.97 -12.50
CA GLU A 50 4.99 -10.96 -13.97
C GLU A 50 6.31 -11.58 -14.45
N GLU A 51 7.42 -11.35 -13.73
CA GLU A 51 8.71 -11.99 -14.01
C GLU A 51 8.68 -13.48 -13.71
N ASP A 52 8.05 -13.90 -12.60
CA ASP A 52 7.84 -15.31 -12.25
C ASP A 52 7.04 -16.04 -13.33
N ILE A 53 5.99 -15.41 -13.87
CA ILE A 53 5.20 -15.97 -14.99
C ILE A 53 6.06 -16.16 -16.23
N LYS A 54 6.85 -15.14 -16.61
CA LYS A 54 7.78 -15.23 -17.76
C LYS A 54 8.84 -16.30 -17.57
N ALA A 55 9.31 -16.49 -16.33
CA ALA A 55 10.29 -17.50 -15.95
C ALA A 55 9.68 -18.91 -15.75
N GLY A 56 8.36 -19.07 -15.88
CA GLY A 56 7.68 -20.35 -15.64
C GLY A 56 7.61 -20.77 -14.16
N ARG A 57 7.89 -19.86 -13.22
CA ARG A 57 7.80 -20.06 -11.77
C ARG A 57 6.37 -19.88 -11.28
N THR A 58 5.45 -20.64 -11.85
CA THR A 58 4.02 -20.57 -11.51
C THR A 58 3.54 -21.86 -10.88
N SER A 59 2.47 -21.77 -10.09
CA SER A 59 1.76 -22.94 -9.56
C SER A 59 0.34 -22.91 -10.09
N LYS A 60 -0.11 -24.01 -10.66
CA LYS A 60 -1.51 -24.18 -11.08
C LYS A 60 -2.31 -24.67 -9.87
N ILE A 61 -3.41 -24.02 -9.59
CA ILE A 61 -4.34 -24.38 -8.52
C ILE A 61 -5.69 -24.59 -9.19
N GLU A 62 -6.34 -25.73 -8.91
CA GLU A 62 -7.68 -25.99 -9.44
C GLU A 62 -8.73 -25.32 -8.55
N PRO A 63 -9.90 -24.92 -9.08
CA PRO A 63 -10.95 -24.32 -8.27
C PRO A 63 -11.38 -25.20 -7.08
N ALA A 64 -11.29 -26.52 -7.23
CA ALA A 64 -11.56 -27.49 -6.18
C ALA A 64 -10.60 -27.33 -4.98
N ASP A 65 -9.32 -27.01 -5.21
CA ASP A 65 -8.32 -26.80 -4.15
C ASP A 65 -8.56 -25.53 -3.32
N ILE A 66 -9.28 -24.56 -3.90
CA ILE A 66 -9.57 -23.27 -3.27
C ILE A 66 -10.89 -23.31 -2.50
N TRP A 67 -11.88 -24.00 -3.07
CA TRP A 67 -13.26 -23.93 -2.61
C TRP A 67 -13.80 -25.21 -1.97
N ASN A 68 -13.05 -26.33 -1.98
CA ASN A 68 -13.50 -27.64 -1.48
C ASN A 68 -14.95 -27.96 -1.90
N LEU A 69 -15.28 -27.76 -3.19
CA LEU A 69 -16.61 -28.03 -3.76
C LEU A 69 -16.83 -29.53 -3.99
#